data_AF-A0A961EPK5-F1
#
_entry.id   AF-A0A961EPK5-F1
#
_cell.length_a   1.000
_cell.length_b   1.000
_cell.length_c   1.000
_cell.angle_alpha   90.00
_cell.angle_beta   90.00
_cell.angle_gamma   90.00
#
_symmetry.space_group_name_H-M   'P 1'
#
loop_
_entity.id
_entity.type
_entity.pdbx_description
1 polymer ?
#
loop_
_entity_poly.entity_id
_entity_poly.type
_entity_poly.pdbx_seq_one_letter_code
_entity_poly.pdbx_strand_id
1 'polypeptide(L)' 'ADSRANVAGLGLDDIVTGNRRGPLPLRFVLIHVLRELAQHAGHADILREQVLAARDEA' A
#
# COMPACT_ATOMS: atom_id res chain seq x y z
N ALA A 1 -11.34 -3.11 -8.36
CA ALA A 1 -11.19 -3.01 -9.83
C ALA A 1 -11.08 -1.55 -10.24
N ASP A 2 -11.85 -0.68 -9.61
CA ASP A 2 -11.97 0.75 -9.92
C ASP A 2 -10.66 1.53 -9.85
N SER A 3 -9.80 1.27 -8.86
CA SER A 3 -8.49 1.93 -8.78
C SER A 3 -7.62 1.67 -10.02
N ARG A 4 -7.65 0.45 -10.58
CA ARG A 4 -6.90 0.13 -11.81
C ARG A 4 -7.52 0.82 -13.04
N ALA A 5 -8.85 0.86 -13.13
CA ALA A 5 -9.54 1.55 -14.21
C ALA A 5 -9.25 3.06 -14.20
N ASN A 6 -9.23 3.67 -13.03
CA ASN A 6 -9.00 5.11 -12.87
C ASN A 6 -7.60 5.57 -13.30
N VAL A 7 -6.60 4.68 -13.29
CA VAL A 7 -5.22 5.00 -13.69
C VAL A 7 -4.83 4.44 -15.07
N ALA A 8 -5.73 3.73 -15.74
CA ALA A 8 -5.43 2.98 -16.98
C ALA A 8 -4.97 3.87 -18.16
N GLY A 9 -5.38 5.14 -18.19
CA GLY A 9 -4.98 6.10 -19.22
C GLY A 9 -3.86 7.06 -18.82
N LEU A 10 -3.29 6.90 -17.62
CA LEU A 10 -2.28 7.81 -17.08
C LEU A 10 -0.87 7.23 -17.22
N GLY A 11 0.09 8.09 -17.58
CA GLY A 11 1.51 7.82 -17.48
C GLY A 11 2.03 7.94 -16.04
N LEU A 12 3.19 7.36 -15.77
CA LEU A 12 3.83 7.41 -14.45
C LEU A 12 4.23 8.83 -14.01
N ASP A 13 4.44 9.73 -14.95
CA ASP A 13 4.79 11.14 -14.72
C ASP A 13 3.58 12.08 -14.68
N ASP A 14 2.39 11.57 -14.98
CA ASP A 14 1.19 12.39 -14.95
C ASP A 14 0.92 12.86 -13.51
N ILE A 15 0.69 14.17 -13.40
CA ILE A 15 0.42 14.80 -12.12
C ILE A 15 -1.04 14.55 -11.74
N VAL A 16 -1.22 13.87 -10.61
CA VAL A 16 -2.53 13.65 -10.00
C VAL A 16 -2.73 14.61 -8.83
N THR A 17 -3.97 15.06 -8.65
CA THR A 17 -4.35 16.05 -7.63
C THR A 17 -5.14 15.40 -6.48
N GLY A 18 -5.46 16.15 -5.44
CA GLY A 18 -6.26 15.68 -4.30
C GLY A 18 -5.46 15.07 -3.14
N ASN A 19 -4.13 14.99 -3.23
CA ASN A 19 -3.30 14.62 -2.10
C ASN A 19 -3.09 15.81 -1.14
N ARG A 20 -3.08 15.55 0.17
CA ARG A 20 -2.78 16.55 1.22
C ARG A 20 -1.41 17.23 1.11
N ARG A 21 -0.46 16.61 0.39
CA ARG A 21 0.87 17.16 0.12
C ARG A 21 0.92 17.99 -1.17
N GLY A 22 -0.22 18.23 -1.82
CA GLY A 22 -0.33 18.90 -3.11
C GLY A 22 -0.32 17.92 -4.31
N PRO A 23 -0.26 18.43 -5.55
CA PRO A 23 -0.17 17.62 -6.75
C PRO A 23 1.10 16.76 -6.77
N LEU A 24 0.98 15.48 -7.15
CA LEU A 24 2.09 14.52 -7.14
C LEU A 24 2.07 13.66 -8.41
N PRO A 25 3.23 13.22 -8.93
CA PRO A 25 3.28 12.23 -10.01
C PRO A 25 2.61 10.91 -9.62
N LEU A 26 1.94 10.24 -10.57
CA LEU A 26 1.30 8.93 -10.33
C LEU A 26 2.30 7.90 -9.76
N ARG A 27 3.55 7.91 -10.22
CA ARG A 27 4.64 7.06 -9.68
C ARG A 27 4.81 7.18 -8.17
N PHE A 28 4.65 8.38 -7.61
CA PHE A 28 4.78 8.60 -6.17
C PHE A 28 3.66 7.88 -5.42
N VAL A 29 2.42 8.00 -5.91
CA VAL A 29 1.25 7.36 -5.30
C VAL A 29 1.39 5.84 -5.31
N LEU A 30 1.77 5.26 -6.46
CA LEU A 30 1.90 3.82 -6.60
C LEU A 30 3.01 3.24 -5.70
N ILE A 31 4.18 3.87 -5.66
CA ILE A 31 5.28 3.43 -4.78
C ILE A 31 4.92 3.61 -3.30
N HIS A 32 4.20 4.68 -2.96
CA HIS A 32 3.72 4.86 -1.59
C HIS A 32 2.80 3.71 -1.18
N VAL A 33 1.80 3.35 -1.99
CA VAL A 33 0.89 2.23 -1.70
C VAL A 33 1.65 0.91 -1.56
N LEU A 34 2.64 0.64 -2.42
CA LEU A 34 3.49 -0.55 -2.31
C LEU A 34 4.24 -0.60 -0.97
N ARG A 35 4.81 0.53 -0.54
CA ARG A 35 5.49 0.63 0.75
C ARG A 35 4.54 0.38 1.92
N GLU A 36 3.40 1.04 1.95
CA GLU A 36 2.43 0.88 3.04
C GLU A 36 1.90 -0.55 3.10
N LEU A 37 1.62 -1.17 1.94
CA LEU A 37 1.18 -2.57 1.89
C LEU A 37 2.24 -3.52 2.44
N ALA A 38 3.50 -3.35 2.06
CA ALA A 38 4.60 -4.17 2.57
C ALA A 38 4.77 -4.01 4.09
N GLN A 39 4.67 -2.78 4.61
CA GLN A 39 4.74 -2.53 6.05
C GLN A 39 3.61 -3.21 6.81
N HIS A 40 2.37 -3.07 6.33
CA HIS A 40 1.22 -3.71 6.97
C HIS A 40 1.27 -5.24 6.90
N ALA A 41 1.71 -5.81 5.77
CA ALA A 41 1.92 -7.24 5.65
C ALA A 41 2.96 -7.76 6.64
N GLY A 42 4.09 -7.05 6.79
CA GLY A 42 5.11 -7.41 7.78
C GLY A 42 4.58 -7.36 9.22
N HIS A 43 3.80 -6.34 9.57
CA HIS A 43 3.16 -6.28 10.89
C HIS A 43 2.15 -7.42 11.10
N ALA A 44 1.37 -7.77 10.06
CA ALA A 44 0.41 -8.86 10.14
C ALA A 44 1.09 -10.22 10.31
N ASP A 45 2.24 -10.44 9.67
CA ASP A 45 3.01 -11.68 9.86
C ASP A 45 3.57 -11.81 11.27
N ILE A 46 4.08 -10.73 11.88
CA ILE A 46 4.51 -10.76 13.29
C ILE A 46 3.34 -11.13 14.21
N LEU A 47 2.17 -10.53 14.01
CA LEU A 47 0.98 -10.86 14.81
C LEU A 47 0.56 -12.32 14.61
N ARG A 48 0.63 -12.83 13.37
CA ARG A 48 0.35 -14.22 13.04
C ARG A 48 1.32 -15.16 13.77
N GLU A 49 2.61 -14.86 13.76
CA GLU A 49 3.64 -15.64 14.46
C GLU A 49 3.37 -15.69 15.97
N GLN A 50 3.06 -14.55 16.59
CA GLN A 50 2.71 -14.48 18.02
C GLN A 50 1.46 -15.29 18.36
N VAL A 51 0.42 -15.25 17.52
CA VAL A 51 -0.82 -16.04 17.74
C VAL A 51 -0.56 -17.54 17.62
N LEU A 52 0.28 -17.96 16.68
CA LEU A 52 0.64 -19.37 16.53
C LEU A 52 1.45 -19.85 17.73
N ALA A 53 2.48 -19.10 18.15
CA ALA A 53 3.26 -19.42 19.34
C ALA A 53 2.39 -19.55 20.60
N ALA A 54 1.49 -18.59 20.84
CA ALA A 54 0.59 -18.62 22.00
C ALA A 54 -0.40 -19.80 21.99
N ARG A 55 -0.73 -20.35 20.81
CA ARG A 55 -1.56 -21.56 20.69
C ARG A 55 -0.78 -22.84 20.95
N ASP A 56 0.49 -22.86 20.57
CA ASP A 56 1.36 -24.02 20.78
C ASP A 56 1.81 -24.14 22.25
N GLU A 57 1.82 -23.03 23.00
CA GLU A 57 2.11 -22.99 24.45
C GLU A 57 0.92 -23.38 25.36
N ALA A 58 -0.30 -23.43 24.83
CA ALA A 58 -1.54 -23.73 25.57
C ALA A 58 -1.93 -25.22 25.49
#